data_AF-A0A1D3RLI6-F1
#
_entry.id   AF-A0A1D3RLI6-F1
#
_cell.length_a   1.000
_cell.length_b   1.000
_cell.length_c   1.000
_cell.angle_alpha   90.00
_cell.angle_beta   90.00
_cell.angle_gamma   90.00
#
_symmetry.space_group_name_H-M   'P 1'
#
loop_
_entity.id
_entity.type
_entity.pdbx_description
1 polymer ?
#
loop_
_entity_poly.entity_id
_entity_poly.type
_entity_poly.pdbx_seq_one_letter_code
_entity_poly.pdbx_strand_id
1 'polypeptide(L)'
;MTENTTNATEVLAQYREHVAERAKMGVVPQPLNADQVAAIVELIKQPPAGEEDFLLDLLTNRVPAGVDEAAYVKAGFLAAVAKGEVSSPILDAARATELLGTMLGGVIISLH
;
A
#
# COMPACT_ATOMS: atom_id res chain seq x y z
N MET A 1 5.06 -10.14 -20.95
CA MET A 1 4.17 -9.41 -20.02
C MET A 1 5.00 -8.88 -18.84
N THR A 2 5.97 -7.98 -19.07
CA THR A 2 6.92 -7.51 -18.04
C THR A 2 7.01 -5.99 -17.94
N GLU A 3 6.25 -5.25 -18.76
CA GLU A 3 6.34 -3.80 -18.84
C GLU A 3 5.69 -3.11 -17.64
N ASN A 4 4.62 -3.70 -17.07
CA ASN A 4 3.88 -3.10 -15.95
C ASN A 4 4.63 -3.19 -14.61
N THR A 5 5.31 -4.30 -14.32
CA THR A 5 6.04 -4.53 -13.06
C THR A 5 7.30 -3.67 -12.96
N THR A 6 7.92 -3.35 -14.10
CA THR A 6 9.13 -2.52 -14.16
C THR A 6 8.83 -1.10 -13.68
N ASN A 7 7.71 -0.52 -14.14
CA ASN A 7 7.29 0.82 -13.74
C ASN A 7 6.93 0.90 -12.24
N ALA A 8 6.23 -0.10 -11.71
CA ALA A 8 5.88 -0.12 -10.29
C ALA A 8 7.10 -0.28 -9.36
N THR A 9 8.11 -1.03 -9.78
CA THR A 9 9.37 -1.15 -9.02
C THR A 9 10.15 0.17 -9.03
N GLU A 10 10.09 0.92 -10.14
CA GLU A 10 10.68 2.25 -10.26
C GLU A 10 10.01 3.25 -9.31
N VAL A 11 8.69 3.17 -9.15
CA VAL A 11 7.93 3.94 -8.16
C VAL A 11 8.43 3.68 -6.72
N LEU A 12 8.72 2.42 -6.37
CA LEU A 12 9.30 2.08 -5.06
C LEU A 12 10.68 2.68 -4.87
N ALA A 13 11.53 2.66 -5.91
CA ALA A 13 12.86 3.23 -5.86
C ALA A 13 12.80 4.75 -5.62
N GLN A 14 11.93 5.45 -6.35
CA GLN A 14 11.69 6.89 -6.17
C GLN A 14 11.15 7.21 -4.78
N TYR A 15 10.23 6.40 -4.25
CA TYR A 15 9.72 6.56 -2.89
C TYR A 15 10.85 6.39 -1.85
N ARG A 16 11.70 5.37 -2.00
CA ARG A 16 12.84 5.13 -1.11
C ARG A 16 13.85 6.27 -1.13
N GLU A 17 14.12 6.84 -2.30
CA GLU A 17 14.97 8.02 -2.44
C GLU A 17 14.36 9.23 -1.71
N HIS A 18 13.08 9.51 -1.93
CA HIS A 18 12.36 10.56 -1.22
C HIS A 18 12.44 10.39 0.30
N VAL A 19 12.24 9.16 0.79
CA VAL A 19 12.34 8.83 2.22
C VAL A 19 13.76 9.10 2.72
N ALA A 20 14.79 8.70 1.99
CA ALA A 20 16.18 8.93 2.38
C ALA A 20 16.53 10.42 2.41
N GLU A 21 16.07 11.22 1.45
CA GLU A 21 16.26 12.67 1.44
C GLU A 21 15.55 13.36 2.60
N ARG A 22 14.30 12.98 2.86
CA ARG A 22 13.52 13.48 4.00
C ARG A 22 14.14 13.09 5.34
N ALA A 23 14.62 11.85 5.46
CA ALA A 23 15.32 11.37 6.64
C ALA A 23 16.62 12.14 6.91
N LYS A 24 17.39 12.51 5.86
CA LYS A 24 18.58 13.39 6.00
C LYS A 24 18.21 14.76 6.57
N MET A 25 17.01 15.25 6.26
CA MET A 25 16.48 16.51 6.79
C MET A 25 15.76 16.33 8.15
N GLY A 26 15.71 15.10 8.71
CA GLY A 26 15.02 14.81 9.97
C GLY A 26 13.49 14.95 9.89
N VAL A 27 12.92 14.93 8.69
CA VAL A 27 11.47 15.06 8.45
C VAL A 27 10.87 13.74 8.00
N VAL A 28 9.64 13.49 8.45
CA VAL A 28 8.86 12.32 8.05
C VAL A 28 8.56 12.42 6.54
N PRO A 29 8.74 11.33 5.77
CA PRO A 29 8.41 11.30 4.35
C PRO A 29 6.94 11.59 4.11
N GLN A 30 6.64 12.16 2.94
CA GLN A 30 5.26 12.38 2.54
C GLN A 30 4.52 11.04 2.38
N PRO A 31 3.20 11.03 2.66
CA PRO A 31 2.37 9.87 2.38
C PRO A 31 2.35 9.57 0.88
N LEU A 32 1.99 8.32 0.54
CA LEU A 32 1.87 7.89 -0.84
C LEU A 32 0.68 8.58 -1.52
N ASN A 33 0.86 8.97 -2.78
CA ASN A 33 -0.21 9.49 -3.62
C ASN A 33 -0.99 8.35 -4.32
N ALA A 34 -2.09 8.67 -5.00
CA ALA A 34 -2.96 7.69 -5.64
C ALA A 34 -2.24 6.82 -6.69
N ASP A 35 -1.38 7.42 -7.51
CA ASP A 35 -0.59 6.71 -8.54
C ASP A 35 0.37 5.70 -7.90
N GLN A 36 1.05 6.10 -6.82
CA GLN A 36 1.95 5.24 -6.07
C GLN A 36 1.21 4.08 -5.43
N VAL A 37 0.04 4.34 -4.83
CA VAL A 37 -0.79 3.28 -4.25
C VAL A 37 -1.28 2.32 -5.33
N ALA A 38 -1.67 2.80 -6.50
CA ALA A 38 -2.07 1.93 -7.62
C ALA A 38 -0.93 1.01 -8.07
N ALA A 39 0.30 1.55 -8.18
CA ALA A 39 1.48 0.76 -8.50
C ALA A 39 1.79 -0.30 -7.43
N ILE A 40 1.71 0.07 -6.15
CA ILE A 40 1.91 -0.86 -5.01
C ILE A 40 0.85 -1.96 -5.02
N VAL A 41 -0.41 -1.63 -5.29
CA VAL A 41 -1.50 -2.61 -5.40
C VAL A 41 -1.21 -3.66 -6.48
N GLU A 42 -0.70 -3.25 -7.63
CA GLU A 42 -0.29 -4.18 -8.69
C GLU A 42 0.87 -5.08 -8.24
N LEU A 43 1.84 -4.53 -7.51
CA LEU A 43 2.92 -5.33 -6.91
C LEU A 43 2.39 -6.29 -5.84
N ILE A 44 1.39 -5.92 -5.04
CA ILE A 44 0.82 -6.82 -4.03
C ILE A 44 0.13 -8.03 -4.68
N LYS A 45 -0.43 -7.87 -5.89
CA LYS A 45 -0.98 -9.00 -6.66
C LYS A 45 0.13 -9.94 -7.16
N GLN A 46 1.33 -9.41 -7.45
CA GLN A 46 2.49 -10.15 -7.93
C GLN A 46 3.77 -9.72 -7.21
N PRO A 47 3.91 -10.06 -5.92
CA PRO A 47 4.98 -9.50 -5.10
C PRO A 47 6.34 -10.02 -5.55
N PRO A 48 7.35 -9.15 -5.69
CA PRO A 48 8.72 -9.58 -5.84
C PRO A 48 9.17 -10.31 -4.57
N ALA A 49 9.96 -11.37 -4.74
CA ALA A 49 10.47 -12.15 -3.61
C ALA A 49 11.26 -11.26 -2.64
N GLY A 50 10.86 -11.26 -1.37
CA GLY A 50 11.50 -10.48 -0.30
C GLY A 50 11.02 -9.04 -0.12
N GLU A 51 10.06 -8.56 -0.93
CA GLU A 51 9.45 -7.22 -0.77
C GLU A 51 8.02 -7.29 -0.18
N GLU A 52 7.58 -8.48 0.22
CA GLU A 52 6.21 -8.79 0.67
C GLU A 52 5.81 -7.96 1.91
N ASP A 53 6.59 -8.04 2.99
CA ASP A 53 6.38 -7.25 4.20
C ASP A 53 6.47 -5.74 3.94
N PHE A 54 7.39 -5.32 3.04
CA PHE A 54 7.56 -3.92 2.72
C PHE A 54 6.34 -3.35 2.00
N LEU A 55 5.78 -4.08 1.03
CA LEU A 55 4.56 -3.70 0.32
C LEU A 55 3.36 -3.61 1.27
N LEU A 56 3.24 -4.55 2.21
CA LEU A 56 2.19 -4.52 3.23
C LEU A 56 2.35 -3.33 4.19
N ASP A 57 3.58 -3.02 4.62
CA ASP A 57 3.88 -1.85 5.45
C ASP A 57 3.51 -0.54 4.74
N LEU A 58 3.89 -0.41 3.46
CA LEU A 58 3.53 0.75 2.65
C LEU A 58 2.01 0.91 2.54
N LEU A 59 1.28 -0.17 2.20
CA LEU A 59 -0.17 -0.13 2.10
C LEU A 59 -0.83 0.22 3.44
N THR A 60 -0.28 -0.27 4.56
CA THR A 60 -0.88 -0.12 5.88
C THR A 60 -0.57 1.25 6.50
N ASN A 61 0.69 1.66 6.49
CA ASN A 61 1.21 2.79 7.27
C ASN A 61 1.50 4.05 6.43
N ARG A 62 1.62 3.94 5.10
CA ARG A 62 2.00 5.07 4.24
C ARG A 62 0.88 5.61 3.35
N VAL A 63 -0.26 4.93 3.32
CA VAL A 63 -1.46 5.43 2.64
C VAL A 63 -2.24 6.32 3.61
N PRO A 64 -2.56 7.57 3.22
CA PRO A 64 -3.34 8.47 4.07
C PRO A 64 -4.74 7.88 4.31
N ALA A 65 -5.26 8.06 5.51
CA ALA A 65 -6.63 7.70 5.84
C ALA A 65 -7.61 8.82 5.43
N GLY A 66 -8.88 8.47 5.20
CA GLY A 66 -9.95 9.43 4.92
C GLY A 66 -10.41 9.44 3.47
N VAL A 67 -10.67 10.64 2.94
CA VAL A 67 -11.29 10.87 1.61
C VAL A 67 -10.27 11.25 0.53
N ASP A 68 -8.99 10.95 0.75
CA ASP A 68 -7.95 11.18 -0.23
C ASP A 68 -8.02 10.15 -1.37
N GLU A 69 -7.59 10.52 -2.58
CA GLU A 69 -7.60 9.63 -3.74
C GLU A 69 -6.78 8.35 -3.46
N ALA A 70 -5.68 8.45 -2.74
CA ALA A 70 -4.87 7.30 -2.34
C ALA A 70 -5.66 6.34 -1.41
N ALA A 71 -6.50 6.90 -0.52
CA ALA A 71 -7.37 6.12 0.35
C ALA A 71 -8.45 5.39 -0.46
N TYR A 72 -9.02 6.03 -1.48
CA TYR A 72 -9.99 5.39 -2.38
C TYR A 72 -9.38 4.21 -3.15
N VAL A 73 -8.16 4.36 -3.67
CA VAL A 73 -7.46 3.27 -4.38
C VAL A 73 -7.21 2.09 -3.44
N LYS A 74 -6.70 2.34 -2.22
CA LYS A 74 -6.49 1.30 -1.21
C LYS A 74 -7.80 0.63 -0.82
N ALA A 75 -8.85 1.40 -0.55
CA ALA A 75 -10.16 0.84 -0.16
C ALA A 75 -10.77 -0.01 -1.29
N GLY A 76 -10.68 0.46 -2.55
CA GLY A 76 -11.14 -0.30 -3.71
C GLY A 76 -10.41 -1.65 -3.85
N PHE A 77 -9.09 -1.64 -3.70
CA PHE A 77 -8.28 -2.86 -3.73
C PHE A 77 -8.63 -3.83 -2.59
N LEU A 78 -8.64 -3.33 -1.34
CA LEU A 78 -8.96 -4.17 -0.18
C LEU A 78 -10.37 -4.75 -0.28
N ALA A 79 -11.34 -4.00 -0.82
CA ALA A 79 -12.70 -4.48 -1.04
C ALA A 79 -12.75 -5.58 -2.10
N ALA A 80 -12.00 -5.42 -3.19
CA ALA A 80 -11.89 -6.45 -4.23
C ALA A 80 -11.25 -7.74 -3.68
N VAL A 81 -10.24 -7.63 -2.82
CA VAL A 81 -9.63 -8.80 -2.15
C VAL A 81 -10.60 -9.46 -1.17
N ALA A 82 -11.28 -8.67 -0.33
CA ALA A 82 -12.28 -9.16 0.61
C ALA A 82 -13.44 -9.90 -0.08
N LYS A 83 -13.85 -9.45 -1.28
CA LYS A 83 -14.87 -10.09 -2.11
C LYS A 83 -14.37 -11.28 -2.92
N GLY A 84 -13.06 -11.52 -2.96
CA GLY A 84 -12.45 -12.53 -3.82
C GLY A 84 -12.45 -12.19 -5.31
N GLU A 85 -12.66 -10.92 -5.69
CA GLU A 85 -12.51 -10.43 -7.06
C GLU A 85 -11.03 -10.34 -7.47
N VAL A 86 -10.16 -10.06 -6.49
CA VAL A 86 -8.71 -10.00 -6.64
C VAL A 86 -8.07 -10.93 -5.62
N SER A 87 -7.01 -11.64 -6.03
CA SER A 87 -6.21 -12.48 -5.14
C SER A 87 -4.80 -11.93 -5.04
N SER A 88 -4.22 -12.02 -3.84
CA SER A 88 -2.82 -11.71 -3.55
C SER A 88 -2.23 -12.86 -2.74
N PRO A 89 -0.98 -13.27 -3.01
CA PRO A 89 -0.32 -14.31 -2.22
C PRO A 89 0.10 -13.82 -0.82
N ILE A 90 0.11 -12.51 -0.58
CA ILE A 90 0.56 -11.88 0.68
C ILE A 90 -0.56 -11.22 1.47
N LEU A 91 -1.78 -11.16 0.91
CA LEU A 91 -2.93 -10.53 1.54
C LEU A 91 -4.18 -11.39 1.32
N ASP A 92 -4.73 -11.91 2.42
CA ASP A 92 -5.98 -12.67 2.42
C ASP A 92 -7.22 -11.78 2.61
N ALA A 93 -8.39 -12.35 2.33
CA ALA A 93 -9.67 -11.64 2.42
C ALA A 93 -10.03 -11.17 3.84
N ALA A 94 -9.65 -11.92 4.88
CA ALA A 94 -9.91 -11.53 6.26
C ALA A 94 -9.05 -10.32 6.62
N ARG A 95 -7.75 -10.36 6.32
CA ARG A 95 -6.84 -9.24 6.54
C ARG A 95 -7.23 -8.00 5.74
N ALA A 96 -7.70 -8.16 4.51
CA ALA A 96 -8.19 -7.04 3.71
C ALA A 96 -9.43 -6.37 4.34
N THR A 97 -10.33 -7.17 4.89
CA THR A 97 -11.52 -6.69 5.61
C THR A 97 -11.15 -5.94 6.89
N GLU A 98 -10.18 -6.45 7.65
CA GLU A 98 -9.65 -5.75 8.83
C GLU A 98 -9.09 -4.38 8.48
N LEU A 99 -8.24 -4.32 7.43
CA LEU A 99 -7.64 -3.06 6.98
C LEU A 99 -8.69 -2.06 6.49
N LEU A 100 -9.75 -2.50 5.81
CA LEU A 100 -10.88 -1.64 5.45
C LEU A 100 -11.57 -1.05 6.67
N GLY A 101 -11.74 -1.84 7.73
CA GLY A 101 -12.30 -1.39 9.00
C GLY A 101 -11.51 -0.24 9.62
N THR A 102 -10.18 -0.23 9.44
CA THR A 102 -9.34 0.86 9.96
C THR A 102 -9.51 2.18 9.19
N MET A 103 -10.01 2.13 7.94
CA MET A 103 -10.13 3.32 7.07
C MET A 103 -11.44 4.10 7.24
N LEU A 104 -12.53 3.43 7.64
CA LEU A 104 -13.88 4.03 7.71
C LEU A 104 -14.21 4.75 9.02
N GLY A 105 -13.26 4.82 9.95
CA GLY A 105 -13.39 5.57 11.20
C GLY A 105 -13.57 4.68 12.42
N GLY A 106 -12.53 4.67 13.27
CA GLY A 106 -12.71 4.40 14.69
C GLY A 106 -12.36 3.01 15.21
N VAL A 107 -11.26 2.39 14.78
CA VAL A 107 -10.52 1.46 15.65
C VAL A 107 -9.04 1.43 15.26
N ILE A 108 -8.26 2.27 15.93
CA ILE A 108 -6.83 2.01 16.15
C ILE A 108 -6.75 0.86 17.15
N ILE A 109 -6.72 -0.38 16.66
CA ILE A 109 -6.22 -1.48 17.48
C ILE A 109 -4.69 -1.38 17.40
N SER A 110 -4.14 -0.49 18.22
CA SER A 110 -2.71 -0.49 18.54
C SER A 110 -2.46 -1.80 19.28
N LEU A 111 -1.91 -2.79 18.58
CA LEU A 111 -1.32 -3.95 19.21
C LEU A 111 0.19 -3.85 19.07
N HIS A 112 0.81 -3.60 20.23
CA HIS A 112 2.23 -3.55 20.57
C HIS A 112 2.95 -2.21 20.40
#